data_AF-A0A0W8FJ85-F1
#
_entry.id   AF-A0A0W8FJ85-F1
#
_cell.length_a   1.000
_cell.length_b   1.000
_cell.length_c   1.000
_cell.angle_alpha   90.00
_cell.angle_beta   90.00
_cell.angle_gamma   90.00
#
_symmetry.space_group_name_H-M   'P 1'
#
loop_
_entity.id
_entity.type
_entity.pdbx_description
1 polymer ?
#
loop_
_entity_poly.entity_id
_entity_poly.type
_entity_poly.pdbx_seq_one_letter_code
_entity_poly.pdbx_strand_id
1 'polypeptide(L)'
;MGSAKDSTYLDVIKALNRQYSSREGWEVEWKPIYGDIQPECLLWRQKAGMTQRVLVGVRMEKEVSQKAVEQLIEQARSLAQKNLPVDRKVLVVPSGAETSRVPDGIDIVTLDSYRILGDRIAWAKGLERSRFIESELQRRGV
;
A
#
# COMPACT_ATOMS: atom_id res chain seq x y z
N MET A 1 -4.60 -21.70 9.17
CA MET A 1 -3.27 -21.05 9.27
C MET A 1 -2.84 -20.56 7.90
N GLY A 2 -3.03 -19.26 7.60
CA GLY A 2 -2.58 -18.64 6.34
C GLY A 2 -2.78 -17.12 6.28
N SER A 3 -3.00 -16.45 7.41
CA SER A 3 -3.96 -15.35 7.45
C SER A 3 -3.36 -13.93 7.52
N ALA A 4 -2.05 -13.76 7.74
CA ALA A 4 -1.46 -12.42 7.90
C ALA A 4 -1.11 -11.73 6.56
N LYS A 5 -0.52 -12.48 5.62
CA LYS A 5 -0.20 -11.95 4.28
C LYS A 5 -1.47 -11.66 3.49
N ASP A 6 -2.43 -12.57 3.50
CA ASP A 6 -3.71 -12.42 2.78
C ASP A 6 -4.52 -11.21 3.27
N SER A 7 -4.60 -11.02 4.59
CA SER A 7 -5.29 -9.87 5.19
C SER A 7 -4.66 -8.54 4.79
N THR A 8 -3.33 -8.48 4.77
CA THR A 8 -2.58 -7.27 4.35
C THR A 8 -2.91 -6.92 2.90
N TYR A 9 -2.89 -7.89 2.00
CA TYR A 9 -3.24 -7.67 0.59
C TYR A 9 -4.68 -7.18 0.45
N LEU A 10 -5.64 -7.78 1.15
CA LEU A 10 -7.04 -7.34 1.10
C LEU A 10 -7.23 -5.91 1.63
N ASP A 11 -6.50 -5.53 2.68
CA ASP A 11 -6.52 -4.16 3.21
C ASP A 11 -5.91 -3.15 2.21
N VAL A 12 -4.83 -3.54 1.52
CA VAL A 12 -4.24 -2.74 0.44
C VAL A 12 -5.22 -2.60 -0.73
N ILE A 13 -5.85 -3.67 -1.19
CA ILE A 13 -6.87 -3.61 -2.26
C ILE A 13 -7.99 -2.66 -1.87
N LYS A 14 -8.48 -2.72 -0.62
CA LYS A 14 -9.53 -1.81 -0.15
C LYS A 14 -9.09 -0.35 -0.15
N ALA A 15 -7.85 -0.07 0.27
CA ALA A 15 -7.31 1.29 0.26
C ALA A 15 -7.15 1.80 -1.19
N LEU A 16 -6.62 0.97 -2.09
CA LEU A 16 -6.44 1.31 -3.49
C LEU A 16 -7.78 1.51 -4.21
N ASN A 17 -8.78 0.65 -3.96
CA ASN A 17 -10.11 0.72 -4.59
C ASN A 17 -10.88 2.01 -4.28
N ARG A 18 -10.47 2.77 -3.25
CA ARG A 18 -11.02 4.12 -2.96
C ARG A 18 -10.59 5.16 -3.99
N GLN A 19 -9.41 5.02 -4.59
CA GLN A 19 -8.87 5.95 -5.59
C GLN A 19 -8.81 5.34 -7.00
N TYR A 20 -8.65 4.03 -7.10
CA TYR A 20 -8.50 3.25 -8.32
C TYR A 20 -9.59 2.20 -8.35
N SER A 21 -10.83 2.65 -8.57
CA SER A 21 -11.95 1.73 -8.41
C SER A 21 -12.03 0.70 -9.52
N SER A 22 -12.27 -0.57 -9.18
CA SER A 22 -12.55 -1.59 -10.20
C SER A 22 -13.80 -1.26 -11.02
N ARG A 23 -14.73 -0.47 -10.48
CA ARG A 23 -15.90 0.04 -11.22
C ARG A 23 -15.52 1.01 -12.35
N GLU A 24 -14.36 1.65 -12.24
CA GLU A 24 -13.79 2.52 -13.27
C GLU A 24 -12.87 1.78 -14.25
N GLY A 25 -12.85 0.43 -14.17
CA GLY A 25 -12.03 -0.42 -15.04
C GLY A 25 -10.58 -0.59 -14.58
N TRP A 26 -10.26 -0.26 -13.32
CA TRP A 26 -8.95 -0.55 -12.75
C TRP A 26 -8.82 -2.03 -12.35
N GLU A 27 -7.78 -2.66 -12.87
CA GLU A 27 -7.38 -4.03 -12.58
C GLU A 27 -6.10 -4.03 -11.75
N VAL A 28 -6.00 -4.98 -10.82
CA VAL A 28 -4.88 -5.11 -9.88
C VAL A 28 -4.11 -6.37 -10.20
N GLU A 29 -2.82 -6.22 -10.46
CA GLU A 29 -1.91 -7.31 -10.74
C GLU A 29 -0.86 -7.40 -9.63
N TRP A 30 -0.88 -8.52 -8.90
CA TRP A 30 0.04 -8.76 -7.78
C TRP A 30 1.28 -9.49 -8.24
N LYS A 31 2.45 -8.94 -7.89
CA LYS A 31 3.75 -9.52 -8.19
C LYS A 31 3.94 -9.98 -9.65
N PRO A 32 3.51 -9.20 -10.65
CA PRO A 32 3.70 -9.60 -12.03
C PRO A 32 5.17 -9.67 -12.39
N ILE A 33 5.49 -10.49 -13.38
CA ILE A 33 6.87 -10.71 -13.83
C ILE A 33 7.01 -10.09 -15.22
N TYR A 34 7.77 -9.01 -15.31
CA TYR A 34 8.08 -8.29 -16.55
C TYR A 34 9.55 -8.47 -16.91
N GLY A 35 9.87 -9.66 -17.42
CA GLY A 35 11.25 -10.09 -17.62
C GLY A 35 11.95 -10.28 -16.27
N ASP A 36 12.93 -9.44 -15.97
CA ASP A 36 13.70 -9.48 -14.71
C ASP A 36 13.09 -8.59 -13.60
N ILE A 37 12.03 -7.85 -13.90
CA ILE A 37 11.42 -6.91 -12.96
C ILE A 37 10.16 -7.54 -12.38
N GLN A 38 10.10 -7.62 -11.05
CA GLN A 38 8.92 -8.07 -10.33
C GLN A 38 8.43 -6.96 -9.38
N PRO A 39 7.59 -6.02 -9.85
CA PRO A 39 6.98 -5.04 -8.96
C PRO A 39 6.02 -5.73 -7.99
N GLU A 40 5.78 -5.14 -6.81
CA GLU A 40 4.90 -5.76 -5.81
C GLU A 40 3.44 -5.75 -6.22
N CYS A 41 3.00 -4.64 -6.80
CA CYS A 41 1.65 -4.45 -7.30
C CYS A 41 1.67 -3.46 -8.46
N LEU A 42 0.97 -3.81 -9.53
CA LEU A 42 0.73 -2.95 -10.68
C LEU A 42 -0.78 -2.81 -10.86
N LEU A 43 -1.28 -1.58 -10.85
CA LEU A 43 -2.63 -1.29 -11.28
C LEU A 43 -2.60 -0.88 -12.74
N TRP A 44 -3.58 -1.32 -13.51
CA TRP A 44 -3.72 -0.87 -14.87
C TRP A 44 -5.19 -0.70 -15.24
N ARG A 45 -5.45 0.19 -16.20
CA ARG A 45 -6.75 0.29 -16.86
C ARG A 45 -6.58 0.70 -18.30
N GLN A 46 -7.53 0.32 -19.13
CA GLN A 46 -7.64 0.85 -20.48
C GLN A 46 -8.77 1.87 -20.53
N LYS A 47 -8.46 3.12 -20.89
CA LYS A 47 -9.45 4.20 -21.01
C LYS A 47 -9.18 5.00 -22.27
N ALA A 48 -10.21 5.15 -23.12
CA ALA A 48 -10.13 5.91 -24.37
C ALA A 48 -8.94 5.53 -25.28
N GLY A 49 -8.64 4.23 -25.39
CA GLY A 49 -7.53 3.72 -26.21
C GLY A 49 -6.14 3.89 -25.61
N MET A 50 -6.03 4.46 -24.40
CA MET A 50 -4.77 4.58 -23.66
C MET A 50 -4.74 3.58 -22.50
N THR A 51 -3.62 2.89 -22.33
CA THR A 51 -3.37 2.06 -21.14
C THR A 51 -2.71 2.92 -20.08
N GLN A 52 -3.42 3.15 -18.98
CA GLN A 52 -2.87 3.81 -17.81
C GLN A 52 -2.33 2.75 -16.84
N ARG A 53 -1.12 2.97 -16.32
CA ARG A 53 -0.46 2.08 -15.37
C ARG A 53 -0.03 2.84 -14.13
N VAL A 54 -0.26 2.25 -12.97
CA VAL A 54 0.13 2.79 -11.67
C VAL A 54 0.95 1.74 -10.94
N LEU A 55 2.21 2.07 -10.67
CA LEU A 55 3.09 1.21 -9.89
C LEU A 55 2.85 1.46 -8.41
N VAL A 56 2.57 0.40 -7.66
CA VAL A 56 2.26 0.49 -6.23
C VAL A 56 3.35 -0.23 -5.43
N GLY A 57 4.03 0.51 -4.56
CA GLY A 57 4.94 -0.03 -3.55
C GLY A 57 4.24 -0.10 -2.19
N VAL A 58 4.33 -1.25 -1.50
CA VAL A 58 3.69 -1.42 -0.17
C VAL A 58 4.76 -1.44 0.91
N ARG A 59 4.78 -0.44 1.79
CA ARG A 59 5.78 -0.29 2.85
C ARG A 59 5.12 -0.30 4.21
N MET A 60 5.20 -1.45 4.88
CA MET A 60 4.72 -1.65 6.25
C MET A 60 5.82 -1.29 7.25
N GLU A 61 6.25 -0.03 7.22
CA GLU A 61 7.29 0.52 8.08
C GLU A 61 6.84 1.86 8.68
N LYS A 62 7.41 2.21 9.84
CA LYS A 62 7.10 3.45 10.55
C LYS A 62 7.64 4.68 9.84
N GLU A 63 8.83 4.57 9.24
CA GLU A 63 9.44 5.64 8.46
C GLU A 63 9.78 5.06 7.09
N VAL A 64 9.30 5.71 6.02
CA VAL A 64 9.63 5.31 4.67
C VAL A 64 11.10 5.60 4.40
N SER A 65 11.87 4.54 4.19
CA SER A 65 13.28 4.63 3.87
C SER A 65 13.49 5.26 2.49
N GLN A 66 14.48 6.13 2.33
CA GLN A 66 14.84 6.71 1.02
C GLN A 66 15.15 5.62 -0.02
N LYS A 67 15.83 4.56 0.41
CA LYS A 67 16.09 3.37 -0.42
C LYS A 67 14.82 2.74 -1.00
N ALA A 68 13.73 2.69 -0.23
CA ALA A 68 12.46 2.14 -0.70
C ALA A 68 11.83 3.00 -1.80
N VAL A 69 11.94 4.33 -1.66
CA VAL A 69 11.51 5.29 -2.67
C VAL A 69 12.34 5.16 -3.94
N GLU A 70 13.67 5.09 -3.80
CA GLU A 70 14.60 4.93 -4.92
C GLU A 70 14.32 3.63 -5.69
N GLN A 71 14.08 2.53 -4.98
CA GLN A 71 13.68 1.26 -5.58
C GLN A 71 12.38 1.38 -6.39
N LEU A 72 11.36 2.09 -5.87
CA LEU A 72 10.10 2.30 -6.59
C LEU A 72 10.31 3.12 -7.88
N ILE A 73 11.15 4.16 -7.80
CA ILE A 73 11.49 5.01 -8.95
C ILE A 73 12.28 4.21 -10.00
N GLU A 74 13.26 3.42 -9.56
CA GLU A 74 14.07 2.57 -10.44
C GLU A 74 13.21 1.51 -11.12
N GLN A 75 12.32 0.83 -10.39
CA GLN A 75 11.36 -0.11 -10.97
C GLN A 75 10.49 0.54 -12.04
N ALA A 76 9.96 1.75 -11.78
CA ALA A 76 9.17 2.47 -12.78
C ALA A 76 9.99 2.82 -14.03
N ARG A 77 11.25 3.24 -13.87
CA ARG A 77 12.16 3.52 -15.00
C ARG A 77 12.45 2.26 -15.81
N SER A 78 12.75 1.15 -15.14
CA SER A 78 13.06 -0.13 -15.78
C SER A 78 11.85 -0.71 -16.52
N LEU A 79 10.63 -0.53 -15.99
CA LEU A 79 9.40 -0.88 -16.71
C LEU A 79 9.21 -0.03 -17.96
N ALA A 80 9.46 1.29 -17.88
CA ALA A 80 9.38 2.17 -19.03
C ALA A 80 10.38 1.77 -20.15
N GLN A 81 11.60 1.35 -19.78
CA GLN A 81 12.58 0.83 -20.74
C GLN A 81 12.13 -0.47 -21.44
N LYS A 82 11.20 -1.22 -20.84
CA LYS A 82 10.59 -2.43 -21.41
C LYS A 82 9.26 -2.14 -22.13
N ASN A 83 9.03 -0.91 -22.59
CA ASN A 83 7.77 -0.46 -23.22
C ASN A 83 6.52 -0.58 -22.32
N LEU A 84 6.70 -0.56 -21.00
CA LEU A 84 5.61 -0.52 -20.02
C LEU A 84 5.71 0.77 -19.21
N PRO A 85 5.42 1.94 -19.81
CA PRO A 85 5.49 3.21 -19.09
C PRO A 85 4.49 3.22 -17.94
N VAL A 86 4.96 3.72 -16.80
CA VAL A 86 4.17 3.89 -15.58
C VAL A 86 3.74 5.36 -15.48
N ASP A 87 2.44 5.62 -15.52
CA ASP A 87 1.87 6.97 -15.45
C ASP A 87 1.98 7.56 -14.05
N ARG A 88 1.77 6.75 -13.00
CA ARG A 88 1.83 7.19 -11.61
C ARG A 88 2.52 6.19 -10.71
N LYS A 89 3.13 6.69 -9.65
CA LYS A 89 3.78 5.89 -8.61
C LYS A 89 3.02 6.16 -7.32
N VAL A 90 2.61 5.08 -6.65
CA VAL A 90 1.88 5.15 -5.39
C VAL A 90 2.66 4.39 -4.34
N LEU A 91 2.79 4.98 -3.16
CA LEU A 91 3.32 4.33 -1.98
C LEU A 91 2.19 4.09 -0.97
N VAL A 92 1.99 2.84 -0.61
CA VAL A 92 1.02 2.44 0.41
C VAL A 92 1.73 2.27 1.73
N VAL A 93 1.31 3.02 2.75
CA VAL A 93 1.94 3.06 4.09
C VAL A 93 0.89 2.93 5.20
N PRO A 94 1.24 2.43 6.39
CA PRO A 94 0.32 2.45 7.53
C PRO A 94 -0.02 3.88 7.97
N SER A 95 -1.19 4.06 8.59
CA SER A 95 -1.59 5.34 9.18
C SER A 95 -0.60 5.77 10.26
N GLY A 96 -0.10 7.01 10.14
CA GLY A 96 0.90 7.57 11.05
C GLY A 96 2.35 7.20 10.71
N ALA A 97 2.60 6.62 9.52
CA ALA A 97 3.95 6.49 8.99
C ALA A 97 4.53 7.86 8.62
N GLU A 98 5.83 8.02 8.84
CA GLU A 98 6.60 9.19 8.45
C GLU A 98 6.94 9.10 6.95
N THR A 99 6.39 10.03 6.17
CA THR A 99 6.54 10.08 4.70
C THR A 99 7.26 11.34 4.22
N SER A 100 7.87 12.09 5.13
CA SER A 100 8.58 13.35 4.82
C SER A 100 9.73 13.19 3.79
N ARG A 101 10.20 11.96 3.54
CA ARG A 101 11.25 11.65 2.56
C ARG A 101 10.71 11.25 1.18
N VAL A 102 9.40 11.19 1.01
CA VAL A 102 8.78 10.86 -0.29
C VAL A 102 8.80 12.12 -1.16
N PRO A 103 9.46 12.09 -2.33
CA PRO A 103 9.52 13.24 -3.23
C PRO A 103 8.16 13.52 -3.85
N ASP A 104 8.00 14.77 -4.30
CA ASP A 104 6.83 15.20 -5.07
C ASP A 104 6.69 14.36 -6.36
N GLY A 105 5.46 13.96 -6.69
CA GLY A 105 5.17 13.05 -7.81
C GLY A 105 5.06 11.56 -7.47
N ILE A 106 5.13 11.20 -6.17
CA ILE A 106 4.69 9.89 -5.67
C ILE A 106 3.47 10.11 -4.77
N ASP A 107 2.35 9.53 -5.17
CA ASP A 107 1.11 9.57 -4.39
C ASP A 107 1.23 8.68 -3.15
N ILE A 108 0.76 9.17 -2.00
CA ILE A 108 0.79 8.41 -0.74
C ILE A 108 -0.63 7.94 -0.42
N VAL A 109 -0.78 6.64 -0.19
CA VAL A 109 -2.04 6.02 0.24
C VAL A 109 -1.86 5.45 1.64
N THR A 110 -2.63 5.96 2.59
CA THR A 110 -2.59 5.47 3.97
C THR A 110 -3.54 4.29 4.17
N LEU A 111 -3.03 3.21 4.75
CA LEU A 111 -3.79 2.07 5.22
C LEU A 111 -4.41 2.37 6.57
N ASP A 112 -5.74 2.50 6.60
CA ASP A 112 -6.48 2.73 7.85
C ASP A 112 -6.48 1.50 8.78
N SER A 113 -6.39 0.29 8.20
CA SER A 113 -6.33 -0.97 8.94
C SER A 113 -5.06 -1.13 9.79
N TYR A 114 -4.01 -0.34 9.55
CA TYR A 114 -2.75 -0.42 10.28
C TYR A 114 -2.38 0.96 10.81
N ARG A 115 -2.07 1.05 12.10
CA ARG A 115 -1.66 2.30 12.74
C ARG A 115 -0.31 2.14 13.41
N ILE A 116 0.56 3.13 13.21
CA ILE A 116 1.79 3.26 13.98
C ILE A 116 1.44 3.74 15.38
N LEU A 117 1.78 2.95 16.41
CA LEU A 117 1.66 3.31 17.82
C LEU A 117 3.05 3.29 18.46
N GLY A 118 3.63 4.48 18.63
CA GLY A 118 4.98 4.64 19.15
C GLY A 118 6.00 4.00 18.21
N ASP A 119 6.48 2.80 18.56
CA ASP A 119 7.46 2.05 17.77
C ASP A 119 6.92 0.75 17.15
N ARG A 120 5.62 0.49 17.29
CA ARG A 120 5.00 -0.74 16.78
C ARG A 120 3.92 -0.44 15.76
N ILE A 121 3.81 -1.30 14.76
CA ILE A 121 2.68 -1.32 13.82
C ILE A 121 1.60 -2.21 14.43
N ALA A 122 0.46 -1.62 14.75
CA ALA A 122 -0.68 -2.33 15.32
C ALA A 122 -1.80 -2.42 14.29
N TRP A 123 -2.45 -3.57 14.24
CA TRP A 123 -3.63 -3.77 13.38
C TRP A 123 -4.85 -3.12 14.06
N ALA A 124 -5.48 -2.16 13.39
CA ALA A 124 -6.54 -1.31 13.93
C ALA A 124 -7.77 -2.11 14.38
N LYS A 125 -8.13 -3.19 13.66
CA LYS A 125 -9.22 -4.09 14.09
C LYS A 125 -8.93 -4.86 15.38
N GLY A 126 -7.65 -5.08 15.72
CA GLY A 126 -7.24 -5.65 16.99
C GLY A 126 -7.31 -4.62 18.14
N LEU A 127 -7.04 -3.36 17.83
CA LEU A 127 -7.07 -2.26 18.81
C LEU A 127 -8.47 -1.95 19.34
N GLU A 128 -9.51 -2.08 18.51
CA GLU A 128 -10.90 -1.93 18.99
C GLU A 128 -11.26 -3.02 20.00
N ARG A 129 -10.84 -4.28 19.74
CA ARG A 129 -11.03 -5.40 20.68
C ARG A 129 -10.22 -5.22 21.96
N SER A 130 -8.96 -4.80 21.88
CA SER A 130 -8.12 -4.58 23.06
C SER A 130 -8.57 -3.39 23.90
N ARG A 131 -8.92 -2.25 23.28
CA ARG A 131 -9.49 -1.10 24.01
C ARG A 131 -10.85 -1.41 24.62
N PHE A 132 -11.67 -2.24 23.97
CA PHE A 132 -12.93 -2.70 24.53
C PHE A 132 -12.69 -3.63 25.73
N ILE A 133 -11.74 -4.55 25.66
CA ILE A 133 -11.36 -5.43 26.79
C ILE A 133 -10.74 -4.62 27.94
N GLU A 134 -9.83 -3.69 27.66
CA GLU A 134 -9.23 -2.80 28.68
C GLU A 134 -10.30 -1.89 29.32
N SER A 135 -11.25 -1.36 28.54
CA SER A 135 -12.35 -0.55 29.08
C SER A 135 -13.34 -1.37 29.91
N GLU A 136 -13.60 -2.63 29.54
CA GLU A 136 -14.43 -3.56 30.33
C GLU A 136 -13.72 -4.01 31.62
N LEU A 137 -12.42 -4.26 31.59
CA LEU A 137 -11.62 -4.60 32.79
C LEU A 137 -11.51 -3.40 33.74
N GLN A 138 -11.30 -2.19 33.19
CA GLN A 138 -11.21 -0.96 33.97
C GLN A 138 -12.58 -0.55 34.57
N ARG A 139 -13.69 -0.97 33.97
CA ARG A 139 -15.04 -0.88 34.56
C ARG A 139 -15.33 -1.96 35.61
N ARG A 140 -14.64 -3.10 35.57
CA ARG A 140 -14.80 -4.22 36.50
C ARG A 140 -13.84 -4.19 37.70
N GLY A 141 -12.90 -3.25 37.74
CA GLY A 141 -12.10 -2.94 38.93
C GLY A 141 -11.30 -4.14 39.47
N VAL A 142 -10.53 -4.81 38.61
CA VAL A 142 -9.51 -5.79 39.01
C VAL A 142 -8.19 -5.43 38.39
#